data_AF-A0A854ZC63-F1
#
_entry.id   AF-A0A854ZC63-F1
#
_cell.length_a   1.000
_cell.length_b   1.000
_cell.length_c   1.000
_cell.angle_alpha   90.00
_cell.angle_beta   90.00
_cell.angle_gamma   90.00
#
_symmetry.space_group_name_H-M   'P 1'
#
loop_
_entity.id
_entity.type
_entity.pdbx_description
1 polymer ?
#
loop_
_entity_poly.entity_id
_entity_poly.type
_entity_poly.pdbx_seq_one_letter_code
_entity_poly.pdbx_strand_id
1 'polypeptide(L)'
;MEFINTDDATWVKRKPLEAATSKAEDYLANRQTEPATVADIKKVISDINTAADNLDGDAENKKKPTLTVELSTRDNTRKTDWTPEAEKQVLTIANELYGTDDARFIEGTDNKSIGLTDGDGVVFVLDSNEFYNSNYKYIN
;
A
#
# COMPACT_ATOMS: atom_id res chain seq x y z
N MET A 1 5.91 0.86 -21.02
CA MET A 1 4.91 1.44 -20.11
C MET A 1 5.20 0.79 -18.77
N GLU A 2 5.92 1.50 -17.89
CA GLU A 2 6.08 1.03 -16.51
C GLU A 2 4.72 1.18 -15.84
N PHE A 3 4.18 0.09 -15.31
CA PHE A 3 3.02 0.14 -14.45
C PHE A 3 3.52 0.56 -13.08
N ILE A 4 3.24 1.79 -12.68
CA ILE A 4 3.45 2.23 -11.30
C ILE A 4 2.26 1.69 -10.52
N ASN A 5 2.48 0.68 -9.68
CA ASN A 5 1.50 0.29 -8.68
C ASN A 5 1.46 1.39 -7.63
N THR A 6 0.50 2.30 -7.74
CA THR A 6 0.37 3.44 -6.82
C THR A 6 0.10 2.99 -5.40
N ASP A 7 -0.42 1.77 -5.22
CA ASP A 7 -0.76 1.23 -3.91
C ASP A 7 0.44 0.86 -3.05
N ASP A 8 1.62 0.74 -3.67
CA ASP A 8 2.87 0.52 -2.95
C ASP A 8 3.52 1.84 -2.50
N ALA A 9 3.01 3.01 -2.91
CA ALA A 9 3.54 4.30 -2.44
C ALA A 9 3.02 4.65 -1.04
N THR A 10 3.81 5.42 -0.29
CA THR A 10 3.37 5.89 1.03
C THR A 10 2.10 6.73 0.92
N TRP A 11 1.21 6.63 1.91
CA TRP A 11 -0.09 7.31 1.90
C TRP A 11 0.06 8.82 1.65
N VAL A 12 1.06 9.43 2.28
CA VAL A 12 1.35 10.88 2.16
C VAL A 12 1.66 11.28 0.71
N LYS A 13 2.26 10.39 -0.09
CA LYS A 13 2.60 10.63 -1.49
C LYS A 13 1.52 10.17 -2.46
N ARG A 14 0.72 9.16 -2.09
CA ARG A 14 -0.45 8.73 -2.87
C ARG A 14 -1.61 9.73 -2.79
N LYS A 15 -1.86 10.30 -1.61
CA LYS A 15 -3.01 11.20 -1.35
C LYS A 15 -3.08 12.43 -2.28
N PRO A 16 -1.98 13.14 -2.60
CA PRO A 16 -2.01 14.22 -3.59
C PRO A 16 -2.44 13.76 -4.99
N LEU A 17 -2.04 12.55 -5.40
CA LEU A 17 -2.42 11.98 -6.69
C LEU A 17 -3.91 11.61 -6.71
N GLU A 18 -4.40 10.98 -5.65
CA GLU A 18 -5.82 10.66 -5.47
C GLU A 18 -6.67 11.94 -5.53
N ALA A 19 -6.30 12.97 -4.76
CA ALA A 19 -7.01 14.24 -4.74
C ALA A 19 -7.03 14.94 -6.12
N ALA A 20 -5.90 14.96 -6.84
CA ALA A 20 -5.83 15.54 -8.17
C ALA A 20 -6.65 14.73 -9.20
N THR A 21 -6.64 13.40 -9.10
CA THR A 21 -7.40 12.50 -9.96
C THR A 21 -8.90 12.65 -9.73
N SER A 22 -9.35 12.62 -8.47
CA SER A 22 -10.76 12.88 -8.13
C SER A 22 -11.21 14.26 -8.62
N LYS A 23 -10.36 15.29 -8.54
CA LYS A 23 -10.69 16.61 -9.07
C LYS A 23 -10.85 16.61 -10.60
N ALA A 24 -10.02 15.84 -11.31
CA ALA A 24 -10.16 15.68 -12.76
C ALA A 24 -11.45 14.93 -13.13
N GLU A 25 -11.77 13.87 -12.37
CA GLU A 25 -13.02 13.11 -12.53
C GLU A 25 -14.25 14.00 -12.28
N ASP A 26 -14.23 14.84 -11.24
CA ASP A 26 -15.29 15.82 -10.95
C ASP A 26 -15.55 16.76 -12.13
N TYR A 27 -14.48 17.28 -12.76
CA TYR A 27 -14.62 18.15 -13.94
C TYR A 27 -15.24 17.42 -15.13
N LEU A 28 -14.90 16.15 -15.33
CA LEU A 28 -15.47 15.35 -16.42
C LEU A 28 -16.94 14.98 -16.16
N ALA A 29 -17.27 14.65 -14.91
CA ALA A 29 -18.61 14.31 -14.47
C ALA A 29 -19.56 15.52 -14.52
N ASN A 30 -19.10 16.68 -14.06
CA ASN A 30 -19.92 17.89 -13.92
C ASN A 30 -19.75 18.90 -15.05
N ARG A 31 -19.12 18.53 -16.18
CA ARG A 31 -18.79 19.44 -17.29
C ARG A 31 -19.95 20.28 -17.84
N GLN A 32 -21.20 19.86 -17.64
CA GLN A 32 -22.40 20.57 -18.09
C GLN A 32 -22.97 21.54 -17.06
N THR A 33 -22.75 21.28 -15.77
CA THR A 33 -23.32 22.03 -14.65
C THR A 33 -22.30 22.95 -13.97
N GLU A 34 -21.03 22.54 -13.96
CA GLU A 34 -19.90 23.27 -13.38
C GLU A 34 -18.71 23.22 -14.36
N PRO A 35 -18.75 24.03 -15.44
CA PRO A 35 -17.70 24.01 -16.44
C PRO A 35 -16.38 24.52 -15.87
N ALA A 36 -15.35 23.67 -15.94
CA ALA A 36 -13.98 24.04 -15.61
C ALA A 36 -13.39 24.99 -16.67
N THR A 37 -12.54 25.91 -16.24
CA THR A 37 -11.78 26.75 -17.18
C THR A 37 -10.58 25.98 -17.76
N VAL A 38 -10.02 26.48 -18.86
CA VAL A 38 -8.75 25.94 -19.41
C VAL A 38 -7.62 26.04 -18.38
N ALA A 39 -7.62 27.06 -17.53
CA ALA A 39 -6.62 27.21 -16.47
C ALA A 39 -6.76 26.10 -15.42
N ASP A 40 -8.00 25.77 -15.01
CA ASP A 40 -8.28 24.68 -14.07
C ASP A 40 -7.83 23.33 -14.62
N ILE A 41 -8.14 23.05 -15.89
CA ILE A 41 -7.71 21.81 -16.56
C ILE A 41 -6.17 21.73 -16.65
N LYS A 42 -5.49 22.83 -16.99
CA LYS A 42 -4.02 22.86 -16.99
C LYS A 42 -3.44 22.65 -15.59
N LYS A 43 -4.08 23.20 -14.57
CA LYS A 43 -3.65 23.02 -13.18
C LYS A 43 -3.78 21.55 -12.76
N VAL A 44 -4.92 20.91 -12.98
CA VAL A 44 -5.12 19.52 -12.54
C VAL A 44 -4.17 18.56 -13.25
N ILE A 45 -3.88 18.77 -14.54
CA ILE A 45 -2.85 18.00 -15.27
C ILE A 45 -1.47 18.20 -14.63
N SER A 46 -1.11 19.44 -14.28
CA SER A 46 0.16 19.73 -13.61
C SER A 46 0.25 19.09 -12.22
N ASP A 47 -0.84 19.13 -11.45
CA ASP A 47 -0.92 18.53 -10.11
C ASP A 47 -0.76 17.00 -10.21
N ILE A 48 -1.45 16.35 -11.16
CA ILE A 48 -1.33 14.90 -11.42
C ILE A 48 0.11 14.53 -11.77
N ASN A 49 0.73 15.23 -12.72
CA ASN A 49 2.10 14.94 -13.12
C ASN A 49 3.08 15.10 -11.95
N THR A 50 2.92 16.18 -11.18
CA THR A 50 3.77 16.44 -10.00
C THR A 50 3.57 15.36 -8.92
N ALA A 51 2.35 14.92 -8.68
CA ALA A 51 2.08 13.89 -7.69
C ALA A 51 2.61 12.52 -8.15
N ALA A 52 2.43 12.17 -9.42
CA ALA A 52 2.93 10.93 -10.01
C ALA A 52 4.47 10.84 -9.94
N ASP A 53 5.18 11.93 -10.25
CA ASP A 53 6.64 12.00 -10.17
C ASP A 53 7.19 11.85 -8.73
N ASN A 54 6.35 12.10 -7.73
CA ASN A 54 6.72 12.02 -6.32
C ASN A 54 6.38 10.68 -5.66
N LEU A 55 5.73 9.75 -6.37
CA LEU A 55 5.42 8.43 -5.84
C LEU A 55 6.69 7.65 -5.52
N ASP A 56 6.65 6.86 -4.45
CA ASP A 56 7.80 6.13 -3.92
C ASP A 56 7.60 4.62 -3.80
N GLY A 57 6.64 4.05 -4.54
CA GLY A 57 6.32 2.63 -4.45
C GLY A 57 7.50 1.68 -4.66
N ASP A 58 8.42 2.02 -5.58
CA ASP A 58 9.64 1.24 -5.78
C ASP A 58 10.61 1.31 -4.58
N ALA A 59 10.65 2.44 -3.88
CA ALA A 59 11.48 2.61 -2.70
C ALA A 59 10.88 1.84 -1.52
N GLU A 60 9.55 1.87 -1.35
CA GLU A 60 8.83 1.12 -0.32
C GLU A 60 8.93 -0.39 -0.55
N ASN A 61 8.76 -0.86 -1.79
CA ASN A 61 8.92 -2.27 -2.13
C ASN A 61 10.32 -2.82 -1.80
N LYS A 62 11.36 -1.98 -1.90
CA LYS A 62 12.74 -2.36 -1.51
C LYS A 62 12.92 -2.48 0.00
N LYS A 63 12.05 -1.87 0.82
CA LYS A 63 12.09 -2.01 2.28
C LYS A 63 11.52 -3.34 2.75
N LYS A 64 10.72 -4.05 1.94
CA LYS A 64 10.05 -5.30 2.34
C LYS A 64 11.09 -6.36 2.76
N PRO A 65 11.05 -6.86 4.01
CA PRO A 65 11.96 -7.91 4.45
C PRO A 65 11.69 -9.19 3.65
N THR A 66 12.70 -10.06 3.53
CA THR A 66 12.50 -11.40 2.95
C THR A 66 12.39 -12.41 4.07
N LEU A 67 11.25 -13.11 4.14
CA LEU A 67 10.98 -14.13 5.16
C LEU A 67 11.01 -15.52 4.55
N THR A 68 11.50 -16.48 5.33
CA THR A 68 11.41 -17.89 4.94
C THR A 68 9.99 -18.39 5.21
N VAL A 69 9.37 -18.96 4.19
CA VAL A 69 8.05 -19.59 4.30
C VAL A 69 8.22 -21.08 4.07
N GLU A 70 8.07 -21.86 5.14
CA GLU A 70 8.06 -23.31 5.06
C GLU A 70 6.67 -23.80 4.65
N LEU A 71 6.63 -24.56 3.56
CA LEU A 71 5.44 -25.21 3.03
C LEU A 71 5.59 -26.71 3.15
N SER A 72 4.75 -27.34 3.96
CA SER A 72 4.69 -28.78 4.08
C SER A 72 3.82 -29.38 2.98
N THR A 73 4.41 -30.27 2.19
CA THR A 73 3.72 -30.94 1.08
C THR A 73 2.83 -32.11 1.55
N ARG A 74 2.97 -32.55 2.82
CA ARG A 74 2.18 -33.65 3.40
C ARG A 74 0.85 -33.21 4.02
N ASP A 75 0.84 -32.09 4.72
CA ASP A 75 -0.33 -31.61 5.48
C ASP A 75 -0.80 -30.22 5.03
N ASN A 76 -0.19 -29.67 3.97
CA ASN A 76 -0.51 -28.37 3.40
C ASN A 76 -0.42 -27.21 4.40
N THR A 77 0.44 -27.37 5.43
CA THR A 77 0.68 -26.32 6.41
C THR A 77 1.72 -25.30 5.91
N ARG A 78 1.49 -24.04 6.27
CA ARG A 78 2.37 -22.91 5.99
C ARG A 78 2.85 -22.33 7.31
N LYS A 79 4.17 -22.23 7.47
CA LYS A 79 4.82 -21.56 8.59
C LYS A 79 5.75 -20.48 8.07
N THR A 80 5.58 -19.26 8.54
CA THR A 80 6.50 -18.15 8.23
C THR A 80 7.46 -17.99 9.39
N ASP A 81 8.75 -17.88 9.09
CA ASP A 81 9.80 -17.67 10.10
C ASP A 81 9.86 -16.20 10.49
N TRP A 82 9.08 -15.83 11.51
CA TRP A 82 9.01 -14.47 12.04
C TRP A 82 10.10 -14.23 13.08
N THR A 83 10.88 -13.17 12.88
CA THR A 83 11.73 -12.58 13.92
C THR A 83 11.09 -11.29 14.44
N PRO A 84 11.39 -10.86 15.68
CA PRO A 84 10.90 -9.58 16.20
C PRO A 84 11.24 -8.37 15.31
N GLU A 85 12.40 -8.41 14.64
CA GLU A 85 12.81 -7.38 13.68
C GLU A 85 11.94 -7.38 12.42
N ALA A 86 11.66 -8.56 11.88
CA ALA A 86 10.79 -8.72 10.72
C ALA A 86 9.35 -8.24 11.01
N GLU A 87 8.82 -8.61 12.19
CA GLU A 87 7.51 -8.15 12.66
C GLU A 87 7.45 -6.62 12.70
N LYS A 88 8.43 -5.99 13.36
CA LYS A 88 8.50 -4.53 13.46
C LYS A 88 8.61 -3.87 12.09
N GLN A 89 9.44 -4.41 11.19
CA GLN A 89 9.66 -3.86 9.86
C GLN A 89 8.38 -3.93 9.01
N VAL A 90 7.68 -5.06 9.05
CA VAL A 90 6.39 -5.23 8.36
C VAL A 90 5.35 -4.22 8.87
N LEU A 91 5.21 -4.06 10.19
CA LEU A 91 4.28 -3.08 10.76
C LEU A 91 4.68 -1.63 10.42
N THR A 92 5.98 -1.32 10.35
CA THR A 92 6.48 0.00 9.94
C THR A 92 6.08 0.31 8.50
N ILE A 93 6.26 -0.66 7.59
CA ILE A 93 5.86 -0.50 6.18
C ILE A 93 4.34 -0.32 6.09
N ALA A 94 3.54 -1.13 6.80
CA ALA A 94 2.09 -0.99 6.81
C ALA A 94 1.65 0.41 7.29
N ASN A 95 2.27 0.91 8.36
CA ASN A 95 2.05 2.27 8.86
C ASN A 95 2.36 3.34 7.80
N GLU A 96 3.49 3.23 7.09
CA GLU A 96 3.90 4.19 6.05
C GLU A 96 2.97 4.16 4.81
N LEU A 97 2.56 2.97 4.37
CA LEU A 97 1.67 2.78 3.21
C LEU A 97 0.23 3.23 3.46
N TYR A 98 -0.24 3.14 4.70
CA TYR A 98 -1.62 3.50 5.06
C TYR A 98 -1.72 4.80 5.86
N GLY A 99 -0.59 5.46 6.16
CA GLY A 99 -0.59 6.77 6.82
C GLY A 99 -1.05 6.70 8.28
N THR A 100 -0.65 5.65 8.99
CA THR A 100 -1.06 5.37 10.37
C THR A 100 0.14 5.05 11.27
N ASP A 101 -0.09 4.93 12.57
CA ASP A 101 0.84 4.45 13.58
C ASP A 101 0.30 3.25 14.38
N ASP A 102 -0.90 2.75 14.04
CA ASP A 102 -1.65 1.77 14.82
C ASP A 102 -1.59 0.33 14.29
N ALA A 103 -0.84 0.07 13.22
CA ALA A 103 -0.75 -1.26 12.62
C ALA A 103 -0.24 -2.29 13.63
N ARG A 104 -0.95 -3.42 13.70
CA ARG A 104 -0.62 -4.53 14.60
C ARG A 104 -1.02 -5.87 14.01
N PHE A 105 -0.26 -6.91 14.33
CA PHE A 105 -0.69 -8.29 14.03
C PHE A 105 -1.95 -8.64 14.83
N ILE A 106 -2.87 -9.34 14.18
CA ILE A 106 -4.09 -9.82 14.83
C ILE A 106 -3.78 -11.11 15.61
N GLU A 107 -4.13 -11.11 16.90
CA GLU A 107 -3.93 -12.28 17.77
C GLU A 107 -4.62 -13.54 17.22
N GLY A 108 -3.96 -14.69 17.39
CA GLY A 108 -4.49 -15.98 16.91
C GLY A 108 -4.37 -16.21 15.40
N THR A 109 -3.80 -15.27 14.64
CA THR A 109 -3.59 -15.43 13.19
C THR A 109 -2.21 -15.95 12.81
N ASP A 110 -1.31 -16.18 13.78
CA ASP A 110 0.09 -16.56 13.50
C ASP A 110 0.77 -15.53 12.57
N ASN A 111 0.56 -14.24 12.90
CA ASN A 111 1.04 -13.08 12.15
C ASN A 111 0.61 -13.03 10.67
N LYS A 112 -0.47 -13.74 10.29
CA LYS A 112 -0.97 -13.74 8.91
C LYS A 112 -1.79 -12.51 8.58
N SER A 113 -2.34 -11.82 9.59
CA SER A 113 -3.20 -10.66 9.37
C SER A 113 -2.74 -9.47 10.18
N ILE A 114 -2.81 -8.29 9.56
CA ILE A 114 -2.51 -7.00 10.17
C ILE A 114 -3.82 -6.19 10.23
N GLY A 115 -4.14 -5.68 11.41
CA GLY A 115 -5.22 -4.71 11.60
C GLY A 115 -4.65 -3.30 11.72
N LEU A 116 -5.27 -2.34 11.04
CA LEU A 116 -4.90 -0.92 11.10
C LEU A 116 -6.10 -0.02 10.78
N THR A 117 -5.96 1.27 11.08
CA THR A 117 -6.86 2.34 10.64
C THR A 117 -6.07 3.28 9.75
N ASP A 118 -6.46 3.50 8.50
CA ASP A 118 -5.69 4.36 7.59
C ASP A 118 -5.77 5.86 7.96
N GLY A 119 -5.01 6.69 7.25
CA GLY A 119 -4.97 8.14 7.44
C GLY A 119 -6.29 8.87 7.16
N ASP A 120 -7.29 8.21 6.57
CA ASP A 120 -8.65 8.72 6.35
C ASP A 120 -9.67 8.14 7.34
N GLY A 121 -9.23 7.30 8.28
CA GLY A 121 -10.05 6.73 9.35
C GLY A 121 -10.76 5.42 8.98
N VAL A 122 -10.40 4.79 7.86
CA VAL A 122 -10.97 3.52 7.40
C VAL A 122 -10.22 2.36 8.04
N VAL A 123 -10.97 1.39 8.58
CA VAL A 123 -10.41 0.22 9.24
C VAL A 123 -10.16 -0.90 8.23
N PHE A 124 -8.95 -1.47 8.27
CA PHE A 124 -8.53 -2.56 7.40
C PHE A 124 -8.08 -3.79 8.20
N VAL A 125 -8.28 -4.96 7.56
CA VAL A 125 -7.62 -6.21 7.89
C VAL A 125 -6.93 -6.70 6.63
N LEU A 126 -5.61 -6.71 6.64
CA LEU A 126 -4.76 -6.98 5.47
C LEU A 126 -3.98 -8.27 5.66
N ASP A 127 -3.61 -8.95 4.57
CA ASP A 127 -2.69 -10.07 4.65
C ASP A 127 -1.28 -9.53 4.86
N SER A 128 -0.60 -10.07 5.88
CA SER A 128 0.79 -9.76 6.16
C SER A 128 1.72 -9.92 4.96
N ASN A 129 1.39 -10.83 4.02
CA ASN A 129 2.21 -11.13 2.84
C ASN A 129 2.35 -9.95 1.86
N GLU A 130 1.49 -8.94 1.97
CA GLU A 130 1.58 -7.71 1.17
C GLU A 130 2.84 -6.91 1.54
N PHE A 131 3.39 -7.12 2.74
CA PHE A 131 4.44 -6.31 3.35
C PHE A 131 5.80 -6.99 3.45
N TYR A 132 5.93 -8.23 2.97
CA TYR A 132 7.22 -8.94 2.92
C TYR A 132 7.36 -9.80 1.67
N ASN A 133 8.60 -10.08 1.29
CA ASN A 133 8.95 -11.02 0.23
C ASN A 133 9.04 -12.44 0.82
N SER A 134 8.52 -13.43 0.09
CA SER A 134 8.57 -14.83 0.52
C SER A 134 9.70 -15.59 -0.16
N ASN A 135 10.56 -16.23 0.63
CA ASN A 135 11.48 -17.27 0.17
C ASN A 135 10.91 -18.64 0.57
N TYR A 136 10.35 -19.38 -0.38
CA TYR A 136 9.68 -20.63 -0.10
C TYR A 136 10.65 -21.79 0.06
N LYS A 137 10.44 -22.56 1.13
CA LYS A 137 11.14 -23.81 1.41
C LYS A 137 10.12 -24.93 1.52
N TYR A 138 10.20 -25.90 0.61
CA TYR A 138 9.32 -27.07 0.64
C TYR A 138 9.89 -28.14 1.57
N ILE A 139 9.07 -28.62 2.49
CA ILE A 139 9.39 -29.71 3.41
C ILE A 139 8.42 -30.87 3.22
N ASN A 140 8.90 -32.09 3.45
CA ASN A 140 8.16 -33.35 3.28
C ASN A 140 7.78 -33.97 4.63
#